data_AF-A0A7J5JQA7-F1
#
_entry.id   AF-A0A7J5JQA7-F1
#
_cell.length_a   1.000
_cell.length_b   1.000
_cell.length_c   1.000
_cell.angle_alpha   90.00
_cell.angle_beta   90.00
_cell.angle_gamma   90.00
#
_symmetry.space_group_name_H-M   'P 1'
#
loop_
_entity.id
_entity.type
_entity.pdbx_description
1 polymer ?
#
loop_
_entity_poly.entity_id
_entity_poly.type
_entity_poly.pdbx_seq_one_letter_code
_entity_poly.pdbx_strand_id
1 'polypeptide(L)'
;MKQQSIYIVLLFVTSLLGGCTDLDKGNPYEDQLHTLQVTAVYPDEYAEYLREGITVQIEDIDRGNSYKTVTDQNGTAQFALTNGIYRIQISDKADQHIFNGLADKVKLVNGDITLNVPLTHSKAGAIIIKEIYCGGCTKLPQEGTYQADKYIILHNNDSQTQYLDHLCLGTLDPYNSQSTNVWVTQDEATGATIFPDFAPIVQCIWQFGGNGTSFPLAPGADAVIAVNGAIDHAAQYPLSVNLNKPGYFACYNNVYYWNTMYHPAPGDQISRDHYLDVVIKLGQANAYTFSIFSPATVIFKAQDTTIQEYVQQTGSVIQKPGSTVDQVIKIPLDWVIDGVEVYYGSSSSNKKRISPSIDAGYVSQSALYDGRSLHRRVDEEASKEAGYEILEDTNNSSADFYEREQQSLHE
;
A
#
# COMPACT_ATOMS: atom_id res chain seq x y z
N MET A 1 -7.45 -31.11 74.40
CA MET A 1 -6.99 -30.17 73.34
C MET A 1 -5.66 -30.67 72.79
N LYS A 2 -5.51 -30.60 71.46
CA LYS A 2 -4.40 -31.07 70.58
C LYS A 2 -4.42 -32.58 70.31
N GLN A 3 -5.11 -33.06 69.28
CA GLN A 3 -5.02 -32.94 67.81
C GLN A 3 -4.37 -34.18 67.20
N GLN A 4 -5.21 -34.87 66.43
CA GLN A 4 -4.98 -36.10 65.68
C GLN A 4 -4.07 -35.85 64.47
N SER A 5 -3.34 -36.88 64.05
CA SER A 5 -2.90 -37.03 62.66
C SER A 5 -3.02 -38.50 62.32
N ILE A 6 -4.17 -38.88 61.74
CA ILE A 6 -4.43 -40.21 61.20
C ILE A 6 -4.27 -40.08 59.68
N TYR A 7 -3.26 -40.77 59.14
CA TYR A 7 -3.13 -41.00 57.71
C TYR A 7 -4.07 -42.14 57.31
N ILE A 8 -5.04 -41.86 56.44
CA ILE A 8 -5.84 -42.89 55.76
C ILE A 8 -5.47 -42.83 54.28
N VAL A 9 -4.83 -43.91 53.82
CA VAL A 9 -4.78 -44.33 52.42
C VAL A 9 -6.07 -45.11 52.17
N LEU A 10 -6.86 -44.77 51.14
CA LEU A 10 -7.80 -45.73 50.56
C LEU A 10 -8.19 -45.43 49.10
N LEU A 11 -7.88 -46.43 48.28
CA LEU A 11 -8.48 -46.95 47.05
C LEU A 11 -9.27 -46.07 46.06
N PHE A 12 -8.79 -46.19 44.82
CA PHE A 12 -9.50 -46.13 43.53
C PHE A 12 -10.88 -46.82 43.54
N VAL A 13 -11.90 -46.14 42.98
CA VAL A 13 -12.99 -46.78 42.23
C VAL A 13 -13.23 -46.01 40.94
N THR A 14 -13.02 -46.72 39.84
CA THR A 14 -13.34 -46.36 38.45
C THR A 14 -14.84 -46.20 38.23
N SER A 15 -15.24 -45.10 37.58
CA SER A 15 -16.52 -45.02 36.86
C SER A 15 -16.22 -44.79 35.38
N LEU A 16 -16.23 -45.88 34.62
CA LEU A 16 -16.34 -45.89 33.16
C LEU A 16 -17.75 -45.41 32.80
N LEU A 17 -17.87 -44.24 32.18
CA LEU A 17 -18.98 -43.93 31.28
C LEU A 17 -18.39 -43.83 29.88
N GLY A 18 -18.65 -44.87 29.09
CA GLY A 18 -18.36 -44.90 27.67
C GLY A 18 -19.28 -43.94 26.93
N GLY A 19 -18.68 -42.96 26.27
CA GLY A 19 -19.22 -42.35 25.07
C GLY A 19 -18.29 -42.74 23.91
N CYS A 20 -18.44 -43.96 23.39
CA CYS A 20 -17.94 -44.26 22.06
C CYS A 20 -18.78 -43.44 21.08
N THR A 21 -18.23 -42.31 20.64
CA THR A 21 -18.41 -41.92 19.24
C THR A 21 -17.15 -42.43 18.57
N ASP A 22 -17.29 -43.42 17.69
CA ASP A 22 -16.32 -43.61 16.63
C ASP A 22 -16.32 -42.29 15.85
N LEU A 23 -15.41 -41.38 16.22
CA LEU A 23 -14.96 -40.36 15.30
C LEU A 23 -14.19 -41.14 14.25
N ASP A 24 -14.85 -41.40 13.13
CA ASP A 24 -14.18 -41.74 11.88
C ASP A 24 -12.92 -40.87 11.79
N LYS A 25 -11.77 -41.51 11.59
CA LYS A 25 -10.46 -40.85 11.43
C LYS A 25 -10.34 -40.08 10.11
N GLY A 26 -11.46 -39.55 9.59
CA GLY A 26 -11.49 -38.55 8.53
C GLY A 26 -11.51 -37.17 9.17
N ASN A 27 -10.74 -36.24 8.60
CA ASN A 27 -10.83 -34.85 9.01
C ASN A 27 -12.28 -34.38 8.75
N PRO A 28 -13.04 -33.85 9.71
CA PRO A 28 -14.42 -33.41 9.48
C PRO A 28 -14.55 -32.27 8.45
N TYR A 29 -13.42 -31.76 7.94
CA TYR A 29 -13.32 -30.77 6.86
C TYR A 29 -12.78 -31.36 5.54
N GLU A 30 -12.50 -32.66 5.45
CA GLU A 30 -11.89 -33.28 4.24
C GLU A 30 -12.81 -33.11 3.01
N ASP A 31 -14.12 -33.22 3.21
CA ASP A 31 -15.14 -32.96 2.17
C ASP A 31 -15.39 -31.46 1.88
N GLN A 32 -14.67 -30.56 2.55
CA GLN A 32 -14.80 -29.10 2.41
C GLN A 32 -13.52 -28.43 1.89
N LEU A 33 -12.44 -29.18 1.70
CA LEU A 33 -11.17 -28.68 1.20
C LEU A 33 -11.08 -28.90 -0.31
N HIS A 34 -10.67 -27.85 -1.02
CA HIS A 34 -10.36 -27.85 -2.43
C HIS A 34 -8.89 -27.46 -2.63
N THR A 35 -8.27 -28.07 -3.62
CA THR A 35 -6.91 -27.75 -4.01
C THR A 35 -6.90 -26.48 -4.85
N LEU A 36 -6.18 -25.46 -4.39
CA LEU A 36 -5.79 -24.33 -5.22
C LEU A 36 -4.32 -24.49 -5.59
N GLN A 37 -4.07 -24.84 -6.85
CA GLN A 37 -2.73 -24.88 -7.43
C GLN A 37 -2.43 -23.54 -8.10
N VAL A 38 -1.33 -22.92 -7.72
CA VAL A 38 -0.87 -21.62 -8.22
C VAL A 38 0.47 -21.81 -8.91
N THR A 39 0.55 -21.47 -10.19
CA THR A 39 1.80 -21.49 -10.96
C THR A 39 2.23 -20.06 -11.23
N ALA A 40 3.44 -19.69 -10.80
CA ALA A 40 4.06 -18.42 -11.15
C ALA A 40 4.50 -18.44 -12.62
N VAL A 41 4.04 -17.49 -13.42
CA VAL A 41 4.39 -17.40 -14.85
C VAL A 41 5.20 -16.13 -15.08
N TYR A 42 6.51 -16.29 -15.25
CA TYR A 42 7.41 -15.18 -15.58
C TYR A 42 7.13 -14.64 -17.00
N PRO A 43 7.40 -13.34 -17.26
CA PRO A 43 7.39 -12.81 -18.62
C PRO A 43 8.31 -13.60 -19.56
N ASP A 44 7.99 -13.68 -20.85
CA ASP A 44 8.75 -14.48 -21.83
C ASP A 44 10.26 -14.17 -21.82
N GLU A 45 10.63 -12.90 -21.68
CA GLU A 45 12.03 -12.43 -21.60
C GLU A 45 12.78 -12.94 -20.36
N TYR A 46 12.04 -13.35 -19.32
CA TYR A 46 12.54 -13.82 -18.03
C TYR A 46 12.10 -15.25 -17.73
N ALA A 47 11.68 -16.04 -18.73
CA ALA A 47 11.24 -17.41 -18.51
C ALA A 47 12.30 -18.30 -17.81
N GLU A 48 13.59 -17.99 -18.02
CA GLU A 48 14.72 -18.68 -17.38
C GLU A 48 14.91 -18.33 -15.89
N TYR A 49 14.22 -17.32 -15.35
CA TYR A 49 14.27 -16.96 -13.92
C TYR A 49 13.45 -17.90 -13.03
N LEU A 50 12.64 -18.78 -13.61
CA LEU A 50 11.81 -19.72 -12.88
C LEU A 50 12.64 -20.51 -11.86
N ARG A 51 12.19 -20.50 -10.60
CA ARG A 51 12.89 -21.13 -9.48
C ARG A 51 11.95 -21.60 -8.37
N GLU A 52 12.44 -22.54 -7.58
CA GLU A 52 11.80 -22.98 -6.34
C GLU A 52 12.03 -21.96 -5.21
N GLY A 53 11.22 -22.04 -4.15
CA GLY A 53 11.42 -21.23 -2.94
C GLY A 53 10.77 -19.85 -2.97
N ILE A 54 10.04 -19.49 -4.03
CA ILE A 54 9.36 -18.19 -4.13
C ILE A 54 8.13 -18.19 -3.22
N THR A 55 7.96 -17.14 -2.42
CA THR A 55 6.83 -17.05 -1.49
C THR A 55 5.53 -16.78 -2.25
N VAL A 56 4.54 -17.65 -2.04
CA VAL A 56 3.14 -17.44 -2.43
C VAL A 56 2.33 -17.21 -1.16
N GLN A 57 1.70 -16.05 -1.06
CA GLN A 57 0.80 -15.67 0.02
C GLN A 57 -0.64 -15.71 -0.47
N ILE A 58 -1.53 -16.33 0.32
CA ILE A 58 -2.97 -16.36 0.05
C ILE A 58 -3.73 -15.78 1.22
N GLU A 59 -4.70 -14.92 0.95
CA GLU A 59 -5.62 -14.36 1.93
C GLU A 59 -7.06 -14.77 1.59
N ASP A 60 -7.79 -15.32 2.56
CA ASP A 60 -9.24 -15.43 2.52
C ASP A 60 -9.86 -14.06 2.75
N ILE A 61 -10.45 -13.46 1.71
CA ILE A 61 -10.93 -12.07 1.74
C ILE A 61 -12.08 -11.88 2.74
N ASP A 62 -12.91 -12.90 2.93
CA ASP A 62 -14.09 -12.79 3.80
C ASP A 62 -13.72 -13.03 5.27
N ARG A 63 -12.76 -13.94 5.52
CA ARG A 63 -12.36 -14.34 6.88
C ARG A 63 -11.11 -13.64 7.40
N GLY A 64 -10.32 -13.02 6.54
CA GLY A 64 -9.05 -12.37 6.86
C GLY A 64 -7.92 -13.35 7.21
N ASN A 65 -8.10 -14.66 6.95
CA ASN A 65 -7.06 -15.65 7.23
C ASN A 65 -5.99 -15.61 6.14
N SER A 66 -4.72 -15.58 6.54
CA SER A 66 -3.58 -15.62 5.60
C SER A 66 -2.80 -16.94 5.70
N TYR A 67 -2.40 -17.46 4.55
CA TYR A 67 -1.59 -18.67 4.39
C TYR A 67 -0.36 -18.34 3.54
N LYS A 68 0.75 -19.04 3.79
CA LYS A 68 1.98 -18.89 3.00
C LYS A 68 2.57 -20.26 2.69
N THR A 69 3.08 -20.40 1.48
CA THR A 69 3.91 -21.54 1.07
C THR A 69 4.96 -21.06 0.06
N VAL A 70 5.82 -21.97 -0.38
CA VAL A 70 6.82 -21.68 -1.42
C VAL A 70 6.58 -22.49 -2.67
N THR A 71 7.06 -22.00 -3.81
CA THR A 71 7.03 -22.73 -5.09
C THR A 71 7.97 -23.93 -5.09
N ASP A 72 7.60 -24.97 -5.83
CA ASP A 72 8.48 -26.08 -6.23
C ASP A 72 9.36 -25.71 -7.44
N GLN A 73 10.11 -26.69 -7.95
CA GLN A 73 11.02 -26.53 -9.11
C GLN A 73 10.31 -26.14 -10.41
N ASN A 74 8.98 -26.30 -10.48
CA ASN A 74 8.17 -25.90 -11.63
C ASN A 74 7.50 -24.54 -11.40
N GLY A 75 7.89 -23.79 -10.35
CA GLY A 75 7.25 -22.52 -10.00
C GLY A 75 5.83 -22.70 -9.45
N THR A 76 5.48 -23.89 -8.96
CA THR A 76 4.12 -24.23 -8.53
C THR A 76 4.01 -24.31 -7.01
N ALA A 77 2.95 -23.71 -6.46
CA ALA A 77 2.55 -23.79 -5.06
C ALA A 77 1.16 -24.41 -4.95
N GLN A 78 0.92 -25.25 -3.94
CA GLN A 78 -0.38 -25.88 -3.70
C GLN A 78 -0.90 -25.56 -2.30
N PHE A 79 -2.20 -25.28 -2.23
CA PHE A 79 -2.93 -25.03 -0.99
C PHE A 79 -4.18 -25.89 -0.92
N ALA A 80 -4.48 -26.44 0.25
CA ALA A 80 -5.77 -27.05 0.55
C ALA A 80 -6.61 -26.04 1.34
N LEU A 81 -7.63 -25.47 0.71
CA LEU A 81 -8.42 -24.35 1.23
C LEU A 81 -9.91 -24.68 1.22
N THR A 82 -10.68 -24.04 2.10
CA THR A 82 -12.14 -24.21 2.09
C THR A 82 -12.79 -23.40 0.98
N ASN A 83 -14.11 -23.55 0.79
CA ASN A 83 -14.84 -22.65 -0.10
C ASN A 83 -14.70 -21.19 0.36
N GLY A 84 -14.36 -20.30 -0.57
CA GLY A 84 -14.10 -18.90 -0.28
C GLY A 84 -13.68 -18.08 -1.49
N ILE A 85 -13.45 -16.80 -1.23
CA ILE A 85 -12.91 -15.84 -2.20
C ILE A 85 -11.51 -15.45 -1.70
N TYR A 86 -10.51 -15.69 -2.56
CA TYR A 86 -9.11 -15.59 -2.18
C TYR A 86 -8.38 -14.50 -2.96
N ARG A 87 -7.41 -13.87 -2.31
CA ARG A 87 -6.37 -13.04 -2.92
C ARG A 87 -5.07 -13.81 -2.89
N ILE A 88 -4.42 -13.97 -4.04
CA ILE A 88 -3.14 -14.66 -4.19
C ILE A 88 -2.08 -13.65 -4.59
N GLN A 89 -0.99 -13.60 -3.84
CA GLN A 89 0.15 -12.71 -4.05
C GLN A 89 1.41 -13.56 -4.22
N ILE A 90 2.17 -13.27 -5.28
CA ILE A 90 3.48 -13.86 -5.52
C ILE A 90 4.46 -12.70 -5.61
N SER A 91 5.53 -12.76 -4.80
CA SER A 91 6.63 -11.78 -4.84
C SER A 91 7.93 -12.55 -4.95
N ASP A 92 8.71 -12.20 -5.96
CA ASP A 92 10.07 -12.69 -6.15
C ASP A 92 11.03 -11.51 -6.38
N LYS A 93 12.12 -11.46 -5.61
CA LYS A 93 13.17 -10.44 -5.74
C LYS A 93 14.50 -11.14 -5.97
N ALA A 94 15.18 -10.75 -7.04
CA ALA A 94 16.51 -11.25 -7.42
C ALA A 94 17.37 -10.06 -7.87
N ASP A 95 18.37 -9.69 -7.08
CA ASP A 95 19.18 -8.49 -7.32
C ASP A 95 18.29 -7.25 -7.49
N GLN A 96 18.40 -6.56 -8.63
CA GLN A 96 17.56 -5.41 -8.99
C GLN A 96 16.23 -5.78 -9.65
N HIS A 97 15.99 -7.06 -9.93
CA HIS A 97 14.77 -7.53 -10.58
C HIS A 97 13.72 -7.89 -9.54
N ILE A 98 12.54 -7.30 -9.70
CA ILE A 98 11.36 -7.58 -8.89
C ILE A 98 10.31 -8.20 -9.83
N PHE A 99 9.69 -9.28 -9.40
CA PHE A 99 8.62 -9.96 -10.12
C PHE A 99 7.42 -10.11 -9.19
N ASN A 100 6.29 -9.52 -9.57
CA ASN A 100 5.07 -9.58 -8.78
C ASN A 100 3.88 -10.12 -9.55
N GLY A 101 3.13 -11.00 -8.90
CA GLY A 101 1.87 -11.53 -9.37
C GLY A 101 0.77 -11.28 -8.36
N LEU A 102 -0.40 -10.89 -8.85
CA LEU A 102 -1.62 -10.85 -8.05
C LEU A 102 -2.76 -11.49 -8.82
N ALA A 103 -3.47 -12.39 -8.16
CA ALA A 103 -4.82 -12.76 -8.56
C ALA A 103 -5.78 -12.40 -7.42
N ASP A 104 -6.52 -11.30 -7.60
CA ASP A 104 -7.46 -10.79 -6.59
C ASP A 104 -8.88 -11.29 -6.87
N LYS A 105 -9.58 -11.73 -5.82
CA LYS A 105 -10.96 -12.24 -5.84
C LYS A 105 -11.17 -13.55 -6.61
N VAL A 106 -10.20 -14.45 -6.56
CA VAL A 106 -10.32 -15.81 -7.10
C VAL A 106 -11.37 -16.57 -6.30
N LYS A 107 -12.39 -17.11 -6.98
CA LYS A 107 -13.48 -17.83 -6.32
C LYS A 107 -13.16 -19.33 -6.30
N LEU A 108 -12.77 -19.84 -5.14
CA LEU A 108 -12.62 -21.29 -4.94
C LEU A 108 -13.96 -21.84 -4.44
N VAL A 109 -14.80 -22.25 -5.40
CA VAL A 109 -16.13 -22.80 -5.14
C VAL A 109 -16.35 -24.06 -5.97
N ASN A 110 -16.75 -25.14 -5.32
CA ASN A 110 -17.17 -26.39 -5.97
C ASN A 110 -16.07 -27.15 -6.73
N GLY A 111 -14.86 -27.20 -6.20
CA GLY A 111 -13.79 -28.05 -6.74
C GLY A 111 -12.43 -27.40 -6.79
N ASP A 112 -11.45 -28.18 -7.24
CA ASP A 112 -10.07 -27.76 -7.38
C ASP A 112 -9.91 -26.73 -8.49
N ILE A 113 -9.01 -25.76 -8.27
CA ILE A 113 -8.67 -24.73 -9.25
C ILE A 113 -7.17 -24.78 -9.49
N THR A 114 -6.79 -24.73 -10.77
CA THR A 114 -5.43 -24.44 -11.20
C THR A 114 -5.40 -23.04 -11.78
N LEU A 115 -4.49 -22.21 -11.27
CA LEU A 115 -4.35 -20.83 -11.65
C LEU A 115 -2.91 -20.56 -12.06
N ASN A 116 -2.74 -20.04 -13.28
CA ASN A 116 -1.49 -19.44 -13.70
C ASN A 116 -1.55 -17.96 -13.35
N VAL A 117 -0.61 -17.48 -12.54
CA VAL A 117 -0.51 -16.07 -12.15
C VAL A 117 0.65 -15.45 -12.93
N PRO A 118 0.36 -14.61 -13.94
CA PRO A 118 1.39 -13.86 -14.64
C PRO A 118 2.12 -12.94 -13.67
N LEU A 119 3.43 -13.02 -13.65
CA LEU A 119 4.29 -12.08 -12.94
C LEU A 119 4.59 -10.89 -13.86
N THR A 120 4.59 -9.70 -13.29
CA THR A 120 5.09 -8.50 -13.95
C THR A 120 6.49 -8.21 -13.44
N HIS A 121 7.41 -7.95 -14.37
CA HIS A 121 8.78 -7.52 -14.07
C HIS A 121 8.82 -6.01 -13.82
N SER A 122 9.57 -5.62 -12.79
CA SER A 122 9.97 -4.24 -12.51
C SER A 122 11.41 -4.20 -11.98
N LYS A 123 11.97 -3.00 -11.90
CA LYS A 123 13.24 -2.74 -11.21
C LYS A 123 12.96 -2.01 -9.90
N ALA A 124 13.80 -2.24 -8.89
CA ALA A 124 13.72 -1.51 -7.63
C ALA A 124 13.75 0.02 -7.87
N GLY A 125 12.85 0.74 -7.21
CA GLY A 125 12.77 2.20 -7.33
C GLY A 125 13.95 2.90 -6.66
N ALA A 126 14.55 3.89 -7.33
CA ALA A 126 15.61 4.70 -6.72
C ALA A 126 15.05 5.66 -5.65
N ILE A 127 13.89 6.27 -5.91
CA ILE A 127 13.13 7.05 -4.93
C ILE A 127 11.87 6.27 -4.59
N ILE A 128 11.63 6.07 -3.30
CA ILE A 128 10.48 5.31 -2.80
C ILE A 128 9.75 6.07 -1.69
N ILE A 129 8.52 5.69 -1.41
CA ILE A 129 7.68 6.19 -0.32
C ILE A 129 8.08 5.44 0.95
N LYS A 130 8.71 6.14 1.90
CA LYS A 130 9.10 5.61 3.20
C LYS A 130 7.94 5.60 4.19
N GLU A 131 7.17 6.68 4.24
CA GLU A 131 6.09 6.82 5.22
C GLU A 131 4.90 7.58 4.65
N ILE A 132 3.70 7.14 5.04
CA ILE A 132 2.44 7.86 4.79
C ILE A 132 1.79 8.12 6.15
N TYR A 133 1.55 9.38 6.45
CA TYR A 133 0.71 9.80 7.56
C TYR A 133 -0.54 10.51 7.03
N CYS A 134 -1.70 9.87 7.21
CA CYS A 134 -2.97 10.38 6.69
C CYS A 134 -4.14 10.33 7.70
N GLY A 135 -4.00 9.55 8.78
CA GLY A 135 -5.05 9.31 9.78
C GLY A 135 -5.38 10.48 10.69
N GLY A 136 -4.51 11.48 10.80
CA GLY A 136 -4.68 12.61 11.69
C GLY A 136 -4.52 12.24 13.18
N CYS A 137 -4.92 13.16 14.06
CA CYS A 137 -4.82 13.02 15.51
C CYS A 137 -6.07 13.59 16.21
N THR A 138 -6.17 13.41 17.53
CA THR A 138 -7.14 14.15 18.34
C THR A 138 -6.68 15.59 18.59
N LYS A 139 -7.62 16.51 18.79
CA LYS A 139 -7.36 17.94 19.00
C LYS A 139 -6.90 18.30 20.41
N LEU A 140 -6.31 17.38 21.16
CA LEU A 140 -5.90 17.62 22.55
C LEU A 140 -5.14 18.96 22.68
N PRO A 141 -5.44 19.83 23.67
CA PRO A 141 -6.40 19.67 24.78
C PRO A 141 -7.87 19.95 24.43
N GLN A 142 -8.19 20.33 23.19
CA GLN A 142 -9.56 20.58 22.73
C GLN A 142 -10.27 19.28 22.37
N GLU A 143 -11.60 19.27 22.44
CA GLU A 143 -12.39 18.16 21.94
C GLU A 143 -12.41 18.12 20.40
N GLY A 144 -12.44 16.91 19.84
CA GLY A 144 -12.58 16.65 18.42
C GLY A 144 -11.33 16.10 17.75
N THR A 145 -11.37 16.03 16.42
CA THR A 145 -10.36 15.40 15.58
C THR A 145 -9.70 16.40 14.63
N TYR A 146 -8.47 16.10 14.25
CA TYR A 146 -7.63 16.91 13.38
C TYR A 146 -7.02 16.04 12.28
N GLN A 147 -6.89 16.60 11.07
CA GLN A 147 -6.48 15.83 9.89
C GLN A 147 -5.77 16.68 8.83
N ALA A 148 -5.34 17.90 9.15
CA ALA A 148 -4.64 18.76 8.18
C ALA A 148 -3.11 18.59 8.22
N ASP A 149 -2.63 17.68 9.06
CA ASP A 149 -1.25 17.33 9.37
C ASP A 149 -0.68 16.19 8.52
N LYS A 150 -1.36 15.87 7.41
CA LYS A 150 -0.95 14.77 6.53
C LYS A 150 0.39 15.04 5.84
N TYR A 151 1.24 14.03 5.77
CA TYR A 151 2.49 14.08 5.04
C TYR A 151 2.84 12.74 4.39
N ILE A 152 3.76 12.80 3.43
CA ILE A 152 4.44 11.66 2.84
C ILE A 152 5.95 11.88 2.98
N ILE A 153 6.71 10.85 3.34
CA ILE A 153 8.17 10.87 3.32
C ILE A 153 8.63 10.04 2.11
N LEU A 154 9.43 10.65 1.25
CA LEU A 154 10.18 9.98 0.20
C LEU A 154 11.60 9.69 0.70
N HIS A 155 12.20 8.62 0.19
CA HIS A 155 13.53 8.16 0.55
C HIS A 155 14.33 7.81 -0.70
N ASN A 156 15.60 8.19 -0.74
CA ASN A 156 16.52 7.72 -1.78
C ASN A 156 17.12 6.37 -1.37
N ASN A 157 16.59 5.31 -1.96
CA ASN A 157 17.01 3.94 -1.75
C ASN A 157 18.22 3.53 -2.62
N ASP A 158 18.71 4.44 -3.48
CA ASP A 158 19.84 4.19 -4.38
C ASP A 158 21.17 4.62 -3.75
N SER A 159 22.26 4.04 -4.27
CA SER A 159 23.65 4.42 -3.97
C SER A 159 24.09 5.76 -4.55
N GLN A 160 23.33 6.31 -5.50
CA GLN A 160 23.61 7.58 -6.16
C GLN A 160 22.67 8.68 -5.69
N THR A 161 23.15 9.93 -5.74
CA THR A 161 22.28 11.09 -5.56
C THR A 161 21.22 11.12 -6.65
N GLN A 162 19.95 11.14 -6.23
CA GLN A 162 18.80 11.30 -7.10
C GLN A 162 18.34 12.76 -7.07
N TYR A 163 17.56 13.18 -8.07
CA TYR A 163 17.01 14.54 -8.13
C TYR A 163 15.50 14.49 -8.19
N LEU A 164 14.85 15.16 -7.23
CA LEU A 164 13.39 15.18 -7.12
C LEU A 164 12.72 16.04 -8.20
N ASP A 165 13.49 16.85 -8.93
CA ASP A 165 13.02 17.70 -10.00
C ASP A 165 12.08 16.95 -10.97
N HIS A 166 10.91 17.55 -11.21
CA HIS A 166 9.86 17.04 -12.10
C HIS A 166 9.19 15.71 -11.67
N LEU A 167 9.53 15.16 -10.49
CA LEU A 167 8.79 14.05 -9.91
C LEU A 167 7.34 14.48 -9.63
N CYS A 168 6.39 13.62 -9.94
CA CYS A 168 4.96 13.87 -9.73
C CYS A 168 4.42 13.03 -8.56
N LEU A 169 3.41 13.56 -7.88
CA LEU A 169 2.63 12.90 -6.84
C LEU A 169 1.15 12.90 -7.24
N GLY A 170 0.48 11.77 -7.10
CA GLY A 170 -0.96 11.65 -7.33
C GLY A 170 -1.60 10.55 -6.48
N THR A 171 -2.92 10.66 -6.29
CA THR A 171 -3.75 9.61 -5.68
C THR A 171 -4.69 9.01 -6.72
N LEU A 172 -4.97 7.70 -6.62
CA LEU A 172 -5.82 6.99 -7.57
C LEU A 172 -7.32 7.10 -7.24
N ASP A 173 -8.16 6.99 -8.26
CA ASP A 173 -9.61 6.75 -8.10
C ASP A 173 -9.91 5.25 -7.90
N PRO A 174 -10.88 4.90 -7.04
CA PRO A 174 -11.56 5.76 -6.06
C PRO A 174 -10.65 6.17 -4.89
N TYR A 175 -10.94 7.35 -4.30
CA TYR A 175 -10.22 7.85 -3.12
C TYR A 175 -10.15 6.85 -1.97
N ASN A 176 -11.18 6.02 -1.81
CA ASN A 176 -11.33 5.10 -0.69
C ASN A 176 -11.40 3.66 -1.22
N SER A 177 -10.61 2.77 -0.64
CA SER A 177 -10.50 1.34 -1.00
C SER A 177 -11.84 0.59 -0.98
N GLN A 178 -12.76 0.92 -0.09
CA GLN A 178 -14.09 0.27 0.01
C GLN A 178 -15.12 0.76 -1.02
N SER A 179 -14.78 1.78 -1.80
CA SER A 179 -15.68 2.31 -2.83
C SER A 179 -15.73 1.42 -4.07
N THR A 180 -16.72 1.65 -4.94
CA THR A 180 -16.77 0.97 -6.23
C THR A 180 -15.59 1.41 -7.09
N ASN A 181 -14.69 0.48 -7.40
CA ASN A 181 -13.67 0.66 -8.41
C ASN A 181 -14.27 0.33 -9.79
N VAL A 182 -14.48 1.37 -10.60
CA VAL A 182 -15.10 1.26 -11.94
C VAL A 182 -14.08 1.02 -13.06
N TRP A 183 -12.79 0.97 -12.71
CA TRP A 183 -11.69 0.84 -13.66
C TRP A 183 -11.27 -0.61 -13.90
N VAL A 184 -11.65 -1.49 -12.99
CA VAL A 184 -11.33 -2.92 -13.04
C VAL A 184 -12.52 -3.72 -13.55
N THR A 185 -12.22 -4.83 -14.23
CA THR A 185 -13.20 -5.84 -14.64
C THR A 185 -12.88 -7.19 -13.97
N GLN A 186 -13.62 -8.24 -14.30
CA GLN A 186 -13.35 -9.59 -13.80
C GLN A 186 -13.16 -10.55 -14.97
N ASP A 187 -12.21 -11.46 -14.81
CA ASP A 187 -12.06 -12.63 -15.67
C ASP A 187 -13.26 -13.58 -15.49
N GLU A 188 -13.87 -14.02 -16.58
CA GLU A 188 -15.11 -14.80 -16.54
C GLU A 188 -14.89 -16.22 -15.99
N ALA A 189 -13.72 -16.81 -16.22
CA ALA A 189 -13.42 -18.18 -15.84
C ALA A 189 -12.99 -18.30 -14.38
N THR A 190 -12.13 -17.40 -13.93
CA THR A 190 -11.49 -17.45 -12.60
C THR A 190 -12.10 -16.48 -11.59
N GLY A 191 -12.81 -15.45 -12.08
CA GLY A 191 -13.30 -14.33 -11.26
C GLY A 191 -12.21 -13.32 -10.88
N ALA A 192 -10.96 -13.53 -11.31
CA ALA A 192 -9.83 -12.68 -10.98
C ALA A 192 -10.03 -11.24 -11.47
N THR A 193 -9.58 -10.27 -10.68
CA THR A 193 -9.67 -8.85 -11.03
C THR A 193 -8.69 -8.52 -12.17
N ILE A 194 -9.18 -7.89 -13.23
CA ILE A 194 -8.38 -7.40 -14.35
C ILE A 194 -8.22 -5.88 -14.20
N PHE A 195 -6.97 -5.41 -14.15
CA PHE A 195 -6.62 -4.00 -14.01
C PHE A 195 -6.46 -3.33 -15.38
N PRO A 196 -6.73 -2.01 -15.48
CA PRO A 196 -6.42 -1.25 -16.68
C PRO A 196 -4.89 -1.11 -16.87
N ASP A 197 -4.48 -0.80 -18.10
CA ASP A 197 -3.08 -0.55 -18.49
C ASP A 197 -2.55 0.85 -18.10
N PHE A 198 -3.21 1.52 -17.14
CA PHE A 198 -2.84 2.84 -16.66
C PHE A 198 -3.26 3.03 -15.19
N ALA A 199 -2.58 3.93 -14.47
CA ALA A 199 -3.00 4.39 -13.15
C ALA A 199 -4.01 5.55 -13.30
N PRO A 200 -5.26 5.41 -12.82
CA PRO A 200 -6.29 6.46 -12.90
C PRO A 200 -6.09 7.52 -11.80
N ILE A 201 -5.25 8.53 -12.05
CA ILE A 201 -5.01 9.62 -11.09
C ILE A 201 -6.22 10.54 -11.00
N VAL A 202 -6.72 10.79 -9.79
CA VAL A 202 -7.88 11.64 -9.54
C VAL A 202 -7.47 13.02 -9.05
N GLN A 203 -8.28 14.01 -9.38
CA GLN A 203 -8.25 15.39 -8.88
C GLN A 203 -7.04 16.24 -9.25
N CYS A 204 -5.81 15.81 -9.01
CA CYS A 204 -4.64 16.66 -9.21
C CYS A 204 -3.38 15.86 -9.41
N ILE A 205 -2.50 16.40 -10.25
CA ILE A 205 -1.09 16.02 -10.29
C ILE A 205 -0.30 17.17 -9.68
N TRP A 206 0.36 16.88 -8.57
CA TRP A 206 1.37 17.75 -7.98
C TRP A 206 2.73 17.39 -8.57
N GLN A 207 3.57 18.38 -8.85
CA GLN A 207 4.91 18.14 -9.37
C GLN A 207 5.96 18.96 -8.61
N PHE A 208 7.09 18.34 -8.30
CA PHE A 208 8.27 19.06 -7.86
C PHE A 208 8.77 19.98 -8.98
N GLY A 209 9.06 21.24 -8.64
CA GLY A 209 9.65 22.19 -9.58
C GLY A 209 11.11 21.84 -9.92
N GLY A 210 11.90 22.88 -10.22
CA GLY A 210 13.33 22.74 -10.50
C GLY A 210 13.64 22.58 -11.98
N ASN A 211 14.91 22.31 -12.28
CA ASN A 211 15.49 22.32 -13.63
C ASN A 211 16.21 21.01 -13.99
N GLY A 212 16.02 19.97 -13.18
CA GLY A 212 16.68 18.67 -13.30
C GLY A 212 17.80 18.45 -12.28
N THR A 213 18.28 19.50 -11.62
CA THR A 213 19.38 19.42 -10.63
C THR A 213 19.16 20.25 -9.37
N SER A 214 17.97 20.82 -9.17
CA SER A 214 17.69 21.79 -8.11
C SER A 214 17.48 21.13 -6.74
N PHE A 215 16.96 19.91 -6.71
CA PHE A 215 16.60 19.21 -5.47
C PHE A 215 17.31 17.86 -5.36
N PRO A 216 18.63 17.85 -5.08
CA PRO A 216 19.37 16.62 -4.87
C PRO A 216 18.94 15.92 -3.57
N LEU A 217 18.78 14.61 -3.62
CA LEU A 217 18.54 13.74 -2.48
C LEU A 217 19.68 12.72 -2.42
N ALA A 218 20.53 12.82 -1.38
CA ALA A 218 21.67 11.93 -1.21
C ALA A 218 21.23 10.49 -0.87
N PRO A 219 22.10 9.47 -1.06
CA PRO A 219 21.80 8.09 -0.64
C PRO A 219 21.35 8.02 0.83
N GLY A 220 20.23 7.34 1.08
CA GLY A 220 19.64 7.22 2.42
C GLY A 220 18.99 8.49 2.99
N ALA A 221 18.90 9.57 2.20
CA ALA A 221 18.28 10.81 2.63
C ALA A 221 16.76 10.83 2.37
N ASP A 222 16.04 11.55 3.22
CA ASP A 222 14.59 11.70 3.17
C ASP A 222 14.16 13.07 2.64
N ALA A 223 13.02 13.11 1.96
CA ALA A 223 12.32 14.34 1.60
C ALA A 223 10.86 14.28 2.06
N VAL A 224 10.40 15.31 2.79
CA VAL A 224 9.05 15.36 3.35
C VAL A 224 8.14 16.22 2.48
N ILE A 225 6.96 15.71 2.16
CA ILE A 225 5.90 16.43 1.46
C ILE A 225 4.72 16.62 2.41
N ALA A 226 4.43 17.86 2.80
CA ALA A 226 3.21 18.23 3.47
C ALA A 226 2.03 18.25 2.48
N VAL A 227 1.06 17.36 2.67
CA VAL A 227 -0.05 17.13 1.72
C VAL A 227 -1.16 18.18 1.87
N ASN A 228 -1.37 18.70 3.09
CA ASN A 228 -2.38 19.70 3.40
C ASN A 228 -1.73 21.00 3.88
N GLY A 229 -1.18 21.06 5.10
CA GLY A 229 -0.55 22.26 5.63
C GLY A 229 0.94 22.07 5.95
N ALA A 230 1.82 22.89 5.36
CA ALA A 230 3.23 22.97 5.76
C ALA A 230 3.41 24.03 6.86
N ILE A 231 2.85 23.74 8.04
CA ILE A 231 2.87 24.60 9.23
C ILE A 231 3.26 23.79 10.47
N ASP A 232 3.50 24.47 11.60
CA ASP A 232 3.65 23.80 12.89
C ASP A 232 2.28 23.44 13.47
N HIS A 233 1.80 22.23 13.19
CA HIS A 233 0.52 21.75 13.72
C HIS A 233 0.62 21.42 15.22
N ALA A 234 1.79 20.96 15.66
CA ALA A 234 2.07 20.60 17.05
C ALA A 234 1.95 21.82 17.99
N ALA A 235 2.19 23.03 17.49
CA ALA A 235 1.97 24.28 18.24
C ALA A 235 0.52 24.46 18.71
N GLN A 236 -0.47 23.95 17.96
CA GLN A 236 -1.88 24.01 18.33
C GLN A 236 -2.41 22.70 18.92
N TYR A 237 -1.93 21.57 18.39
CA TYR A 237 -2.38 20.22 18.74
C TYR A 237 -1.17 19.36 19.09
N PRO A 238 -0.79 19.20 20.37
CA PRO A 238 0.46 18.54 20.76
C PRO A 238 0.59 17.06 20.39
N LEU A 239 -0.46 16.42 19.88
CA LEU A 239 -0.43 15.05 19.33
C LEU A 239 -0.19 15.01 17.80
N SER A 240 -0.04 16.18 17.18
CA SER A 240 0.24 16.36 15.77
C SER A 240 1.75 16.52 15.52
N VAL A 241 2.14 16.97 14.33
CA VAL A 241 3.53 17.08 13.88
C VAL A 241 3.89 18.51 13.46
N ASN A 242 5.18 18.84 13.49
CA ASN A 242 5.66 20.12 12.98
C ASN A 242 6.14 19.96 11.53
N LEU A 243 5.37 20.49 10.56
CA LEU A 243 5.69 20.48 9.14
C LEU A 243 6.26 21.82 8.64
N ASN A 244 6.54 22.79 9.52
CA ASN A 244 7.24 24.05 9.20
C ASN A 244 8.74 23.90 9.43
N LYS A 245 9.41 23.07 8.63
CA LYS A 245 10.85 22.79 8.75
C LYS A 245 11.57 23.13 7.44
N PRO A 246 12.80 23.68 7.46
CA PRO A 246 13.58 23.96 6.25
C PRO A 246 13.73 22.72 5.38
N GLY A 247 13.58 22.87 4.06
CA GLY A 247 13.71 21.80 3.08
C GLY A 247 12.46 20.91 2.91
N TYR A 248 11.40 21.12 3.69
CA TYR A 248 10.14 20.41 3.47
C TYR A 248 9.40 20.99 2.27
N PHE A 249 8.74 20.10 1.54
CA PHE A 249 7.93 20.42 0.38
C PHE A 249 6.45 20.56 0.75
N ALA A 250 5.72 21.36 -0.01
CA ALA A 250 4.31 21.65 0.27
C ALA A 250 3.44 21.50 -0.98
N CYS A 251 2.36 20.71 -0.87
CA CYS A 251 1.26 20.71 -1.83
C CYS A 251 0.41 21.98 -1.66
N TYR A 252 0.97 23.16 -1.97
CA TYR A 252 0.31 24.45 -1.73
C TYR A 252 0.06 25.22 -3.03
N ASN A 253 -1.21 25.49 -3.32
CA ASN A 253 -1.61 26.38 -4.40
C ASN A 253 -2.95 27.06 -4.07
N ASN A 254 -2.91 28.34 -3.69
CA ASN A 254 -4.09 29.08 -3.24
C ASN A 254 -5.05 29.49 -4.36
N VAL A 255 -4.68 29.33 -5.64
CA VAL A 255 -5.58 29.56 -6.78
C VAL A 255 -6.53 28.36 -6.90
N TYR A 256 -5.98 27.16 -6.84
CA TYR A 256 -6.73 25.91 -7.00
C TYR A 256 -7.31 25.36 -5.70
N TYR A 257 -6.63 25.59 -4.58
CA TYR A 257 -6.97 25.08 -3.25
C TYR A 257 -6.97 26.22 -2.21
N TRP A 258 -8.02 27.03 -2.24
CA TRP A 258 -8.16 28.23 -1.40
C TRP A 258 -8.70 27.96 0.01
N ASN A 259 -9.03 26.71 0.36
CA ASN A 259 -9.54 26.37 1.69
C ASN A 259 -8.40 26.37 2.74
N THR A 260 -8.26 27.48 3.45
CA THR A 260 -7.18 27.71 4.42
C THR A 260 -7.21 26.81 5.65
N MET A 261 -8.30 26.08 5.90
CA MET A 261 -8.33 25.05 6.95
C MET A 261 -7.42 23.87 6.60
N TYR A 262 -7.31 23.55 5.31
CA TYR A 262 -6.53 22.41 4.81
C TYR A 262 -5.29 22.84 4.05
N HIS A 263 -5.28 24.04 3.47
CA HIS A 263 -4.19 24.61 2.69
C HIS A 263 -3.87 26.03 3.21
N PRO A 264 -3.46 26.18 4.49
CA PRO A 264 -2.98 27.47 4.98
C PRO A 264 -1.74 27.90 4.20
N ALA A 265 -1.42 29.19 4.21
CA ALA A 265 -0.12 29.64 3.71
C ALA A 265 1.00 28.88 4.45
N PRO A 266 1.98 28.31 3.73
CA PRO A 266 3.11 27.63 4.36
C PRO A 266 3.82 28.55 5.36
N GLY A 267 4.36 27.94 6.40
CA GLY A 267 5.09 28.64 7.45
C GLY A 267 6.37 29.30 6.92
N ASP A 268 6.97 30.14 7.76
CA ASP A 268 8.12 30.98 7.42
C ASP A 268 9.42 30.23 7.13
N GLN A 269 9.50 28.94 7.46
CA GLN A 269 10.66 28.09 7.16
C GLN A 269 10.55 27.40 5.79
N ILE A 270 9.39 27.44 5.13
CA ILE A 270 9.17 26.80 3.84
C ILE A 270 9.53 27.77 2.72
N SER A 271 10.57 27.43 1.96
CA SER A 271 11.00 28.23 0.83
C SER A 271 10.04 28.09 -0.35
N ARG A 272 9.85 29.17 -1.13
CA ARG A 272 8.84 29.21 -2.19
C ARG A 272 9.10 28.23 -3.34
N ASP A 273 10.37 27.89 -3.57
CA ASP A 273 10.80 26.87 -4.53
C ASP A 273 10.46 25.43 -4.07
N HIS A 274 10.06 25.22 -2.82
CA HIS A 274 9.59 23.94 -2.29
C HIS A 274 8.06 23.80 -2.35
N TYR A 275 7.37 24.74 -2.99
CA TYR A 275 5.94 24.59 -3.28
C TYR A 275 5.80 23.74 -4.55
N LEU A 276 5.06 22.63 -4.46
CA LEU A 276 4.80 21.79 -5.62
C LEU A 276 3.86 22.51 -6.58
N ASP A 277 4.14 22.38 -7.86
CA ASP A 277 3.31 22.91 -8.94
C ASP A 277 2.06 22.05 -9.14
N VAL A 278 0.93 22.70 -9.39
CA VAL A 278 -0.28 22.01 -9.87
C VAL A 278 -0.18 21.91 -11.38
N VAL A 279 0.11 20.70 -11.89
CA VAL A 279 0.18 20.45 -13.34
C VAL A 279 -1.21 20.53 -13.97
N ILE A 280 -2.17 19.87 -13.32
CA ILE A 280 -3.57 19.86 -13.71
C ILE A 280 -4.44 19.65 -12.48
N LYS A 281 -5.59 20.32 -12.42
CA LYS A 281 -6.64 20.06 -11.42
C LYS A 281 -7.95 19.72 -12.11
N LEU A 282 -8.48 18.56 -11.76
CA LEU A 282 -9.79 18.05 -12.09
C LEU A 282 -10.75 18.22 -10.90
N GLY A 283 -12.03 18.45 -11.17
CA GLY A 283 -13.08 18.53 -10.16
C GLY A 283 -13.12 19.84 -9.34
N GLN A 284 -14.15 19.94 -8.51
CA GLN A 284 -14.57 21.20 -7.86
C GLN A 284 -14.09 21.36 -6.41
N ALA A 285 -13.38 20.38 -5.84
CA ALA A 285 -12.89 20.46 -4.47
C ALA A 285 -11.97 21.69 -4.28
N ASN A 286 -12.08 22.35 -3.13
CA ASN A 286 -11.29 23.53 -2.76
C ASN A 286 -10.15 23.21 -1.78
N ALA A 287 -9.97 21.93 -1.43
CA ALA A 287 -8.80 21.37 -0.76
C ALA A 287 -8.39 20.09 -1.49
N TYR A 288 -7.09 19.78 -1.50
CA TYR A 288 -6.59 18.52 -2.04
C TYR A 288 -7.18 17.35 -1.24
N THR A 289 -7.90 16.47 -1.93
CA THR A 289 -8.54 15.30 -1.32
C THR A 289 -7.54 14.16 -1.27
N PHE A 290 -7.10 13.83 -0.06
CA PHE A 290 -6.30 12.65 0.25
C PHE A 290 -7.03 11.86 1.32
N SER A 291 -7.30 10.57 1.07
CA SER A 291 -8.07 9.75 2.00
C SER A 291 -7.37 9.67 3.35
N ILE A 292 -8.15 9.77 4.42
CA ILE A 292 -7.63 9.74 5.79
C ILE A 292 -7.43 8.31 6.31
N PHE A 293 -8.01 7.31 5.64
CA PHE A 293 -7.98 5.91 6.10
C PHE A 293 -7.54 4.91 5.04
N SER A 294 -7.56 5.26 3.76
CA SER A 294 -7.16 4.34 2.69
C SER A 294 -6.68 5.04 1.41
N PRO A 295 -5.67 5.91 1.46
CA PRO A 295 -5.10 6.47 0.23
C PRO A 295 -4.50 5.37 -0.66
N ALA A 296 -4.60 5.54 -1.98
CA ALA A 296 -3.77 4.80 -2.95
C ALA A 296 -2.93 5.84 -3.68
N THR A 297 -1.66 5.94 -3.31
CA THR A 297 -0.79 7.03 -3.75
C THR A 297 0.36 6.50 -4.59
N VAL A 298 0.78 7.27 -5.59
CA VAL A 298 1.91 6.94 -6.45
C VAL A 298 2.81 8.16 -6.65
N ILE A 299 4.09 7.90 -6.84
CA ILE A 299 5.04 8.85 -7.42
C ILE A 299 5.45 8.37 -8.81
N PHE A 300 5.59 9.31 -9.74
CA PHE A 300 5.85 8.96 -11.13
C PHE A 300 6.59 10.10 -11.85
N LYS A 301 7.21 9.78 -12.98
CA LYS A 301 7.88 10.77 -13.84
C LYS A 301 7.56 10.48 -15.29
N ALA A 302 7.18 11.50 -16.03
CA ALA A 302 6.92 11.37 -17.46
C ALA A 302 8.20 10.94 -18.20
N GLN A 303 8.07 10.03 -19.15
CA GLN A 303 9.15 9.56 -20.02
C GLN A 303 8.90 10.05 -21.44
N ASP A 304 9.97 10.40 -22.15
CA ASP A 304 9.96 10.90 -23.54
C ASP A 304 9.12 12.19 -23.79
N THR A 305 8.54 12.79 -22.76
CA THR A 305 7.78 14.04 -22.79
C THR A 305 7.78 14.69 -21.40
N THR A 306 7.31 15.93 -21.30
CA THR A 306 6.98 16.55 -20.01
C THR A 306 5.56 16.20 -19.58
N ILE A 307 5.30 16.20 -18.26
CA ILE A 307 3.94 15.94 -17.78
C ILE A 307 2.95 17.03 -18.23
N GLN A 308 3.43 18.27 -18.40
CA GLN A 308 2.64 19.41 -18.90
C GLN A 308 2.16 19.19 -20.33
N GLU A 309 3.02 18.69 -21.21
CA GLU A 309 2.65 18.35 -22.59
C GLU A 309 1.71 17.14 -22.60
N TYR A 310 2.00 16.12 -21.80
CA TYR A 310 1.21 14.89 -21.73
C TYR A 310 -0.26 15.16 -21.36
N VAL A 311 -0.53 15.95 -20.33
CA VAL A 311 -1.91 16.23 -19.88
C VAL A 311 -2.73 17.05 -20.89
N GLN A 312 -2.09 17.60 -21.93
CA GLN A 312 -2.76 18.29 -23.04
C GLN A 312 -3.07 17.35 -24.23
N GLN A 313 -2.48 16.15 -24.25
CA GLN A 313 -2.70 15.18 -25.32
C GLN A 313 -4.13 14.62 -25.28
N THR A 314 -4.67 14.31 -26.46
CA THR A 314 -6.00 13.69 -26.54
C THR A 314 -5.98 12.30 -25.88
N GLY A 315 -6.88 12.08 -24.92
CA GLY A 315 -7.02 10.79 -24.24
C GLY A 315 -6.15 10.62 -22.99
N SER A 316 -5.29 11.58 -22.63
CA SER A 316 -4.58 11.54 -21.34
C SER A 316 -5.50 11.84 -20.16
N VAL A 317 -6.55 12.64 -20.37
CA VAL A 317 -7.66 12.85 -19.41
C VAL A 317 -8.91 12.18 -19.95
N ILE A 318 -9.54 11.31 -19.15
CA ILE A 318 -10.74 10.57 -19.53
C ILE A 318 -11.86 10.73 -18.52
N GLN A 319 -13.10 10.60 -19.01
CA GLN A 319 -14.30 10.61 -18.18
C GLN A 319 -14.35 9.34 -17.32
N LYS A 320 -14.67 9.48 -16.04
CA LYS A 320 -14.95 8.35 -15.16
C LYS A 320 -16.22 7.62 -15.63
N PRO A 321 -16.16 6.30 -15.88
CA PRO A 321 -17.35 5.53 -16.24
C PRO A 321 -18.49 5.74 -15.24
N GLY A 322 -19.67 6.05 -15.74
CA GLY A 322 -20.86 6.29 -14.93
C GLY A 322 -20.93 7.68 -14.26
N SER A 323 -19.95 8.57 -14.47
CA SER A 323 -20.01 9.96 -14.04
C SER A 323 -20.07 10.90 -15.25
N THR A 324 -20.73 12.04 -15.10
CA THR A 324 -20.73 13.14 -16.09
C THR A 324 -19.85 14.32 -15.66
N VAL A 325 -19.28 14.26 -14.46
CA VAL A 325 -18.51 15.38 -13.87
C VAL A 325 -17.11 14.97 -13.41
N ASP A 326 -16.87 13.69 -13.13
CA ASP A 326 -15.58 13.21 -12.64
C ASP A 326 -14.71 12.70 -13.79
N GLN A 327 -13.46 13.13 -13.80
CA GLN A 327 -12.45 12.71 -14.76
C GLN A 327 -11.21 12.22 -14.02
N VAL A 328 -10.40 11.41 -14.69
CA VAL A 328 -9.08 10.98 -14.22
C VAL A 328 -8.03 11.29 -15.28
N ILE A 329 -6.78 11.47 -14.82
CA ILE A 329 -5.61 11.46 -15.69
C ILE A 329 -5.11 10.02 -15.78
N LYS A 330 -4.98 9.50 -17.00
CA LYS A 330 -4.33 8.20 -17.25
C LYS A 330 -2.83 8.39 -17.10
N ILE A 331 -2.18 7.71 -16.17
CA ILE A 331 -0.72 7.67 -16.13
C ILE A 331 -0.25 6.29 -16.60
N PRO A 332 0.62 6.18 -17.63
CA PRO A 332 1.22 4.92 -18.03
C PRO A 332 1.86 4.21 -16.83
N LEU A 333 1.66 2.89 -16.72
CA LEU A 333 2.13 2.14 -15.55
C LEU A 333 3.67 2.13 -15.44
N ASP A 334 4.37 2.18 -16.57
CA ASP A 334 5.83 2.23 -16.67
C ASP A 334 6.44 3.58 -16.23
N TRP A 335 5.62 4.63 -16.12
CA TRP A 335 6.05 5.94 -15.58
C TRP A 335 6.06 5.97 -14.06
N VAL A 336 5.33 5.04 -13.42
CA VAL A 336 5.23 4.97 -11.97
C VAL A 336 6.54 4.43 -11.40
N ILE A 337 7.13 5.21 -10.48
CA ILE A 337 8.39 4.87 -9.82
C ILE A 337 8.10 4.04 -8.57
N ASP A 338 7.08 4.43 -7.81
CA ASP A 338 6.66 3.72 -6.60
C ASP A 338 5.19 4.03 -6.27
N GLY A 339 4.52 3.11 -5.59
CA GLY A 339 3.12 3.20 -5.24
C GLY A 339 2.76 2.39 -4.01
N VAL A 340 1.87 2.93 -3.19
CA VAL A 340 1.43 2.31 -1.94
C VAL A 340 -0.09 2.26 -1.89
N GLU A 341 -0.62 1.04 -1.77
CA GLU A 341 -2.03 0.77 -1.54
C GLU A 341 -2.31 0.68 -0.04
N VAL A 342 -3.10 1.62 0.48
CA VAL A 342 -3.58 1.56 1.85
C VAL A 342 -5.02 1.09 1.88
N TYR A 343 -5.31 0.11 2.71
CA TYR A 343 -6.66 -0.37 2.99
C TYR A 343 -7.20 0.17 4.30
N TYR A 344 -8.52 0.34 4.33
CA TYR A 344 -9.21 0.68 5.56
C TYR A 344 -9.35 -0.57 6.42
N GLY A 345 -8.60 -0.65 7.52
CA GLY A 345 -8.51 -1.84 8.37
C GLY A 345 -9.83 -2.24 9.02
N SER A 346 -10.80 -1.32 9.16
CA SER A 346 -12.14 -1.63 9.68
C SER A 346 -13.15 -2.04 8.59
N SER A 347 -12.69 -2.34 7.37
CA SER A 347 -13.54 -2.75 6.26
C SER A 347 -13.14 -4.12 5.71
N SER A 348 -14.13 -4.96 5.44
CA SER A 348 -13.96 -6.20 4.66
C SER A 348 -14.26 -6.01 3.17
N SER A 349 -14.67 -4.80 2.74
CA SER A 349 -15.08 -4.52 1.36
C SER A 349 -14.02 -3.76 0.56
N ASN A 350 -12.79 -3.71 1.07
CA ASN A 350 -11.65 -3.10 0.39
C ASN A 350 -11.39 -3.73 -0.99
N LYS A 351 -11.01 -2.89 -1.95
CA LYS A 351 -10.68 -3.27 -3.32
C LYS A 351 -9.37 -2.60 -3.70
N LYS A 352 -8.51 -3.34 -4.41
CA LYS A 352 -7.30 -2.78 -4.97
C LYS A 352 -7.62 -1.74 -6.04
N ARG A 353 -6.72 -0.77 -6.15
CA ARG A 353 -6.77 0.34 -7.10
C ARG A 353 -5.49 0.40 -7.91
N ILE A 354 -4.36 0.11 -7.27
CA ILE A 354 -3.04 0.07 -7.90
C ILE A 354 -2.86 -1.28 -8.61
N SER A 355 -2.31 -1.23 -9.83
CA SER A 355 -1.95 -2.43 -10.60
C SER A 355 -0.92 -3.28 -9.83
N PRO A 356 -0.97 -4.62 -9.91
CA PRO A 356 0.01 -5.51 -9.31
C PRO A 356 1.46 -5.28 -9.78
N SER A 357 1.62 -4.68 -10.96
CA SER A 357 2.93 -4.29 -11.50
C SER A 357 3.62 -3.21 -10.65
N ILE A 358 2.84 -2.42 -9.91
CA ILE A 358 3.30 -1.34 -9.05
C ILE A 358 3.19 -1.76 -7.57
N ASP A 359 2.04 -2.32 -7.17
CA ASP A 359 1.81 -2.82 -5.81
C ASP A 359 0.88 -4.03 -5.83
N ALA A 360 1.43 -5.23 -5.58
CA ALA A 360 0.70 -6.48 -5.50
C ALA A 360 -0.07 -6.66 -4.18
N GLY A 361 0.18 -5.84 -3.18
CA GLY A 361 -0.44 -5.96 -1.86
C GLY A 361 -1.03 -4.69 -1.31
N TYR A 362 -1.06 -4.57 -0.01
CA TYR A 362 -1.63 -3.44 0.68
C TYR A 362 -1.11 -3.40 2.11
N VAL A 363 -1.09 -2.21 2.69
CA VAL A 363 -0.94 -2.01 4.12
C VAL A 363 -2.28 -1.57 4.70
N SER A 364 -2.65 -2.09 5.87
CA SER A 364 -3.89 -1.71 6.55
C SER A 364 -3.65 -0.56 7.50
N GLN A 365 -4.47 0.47 7.41
CA GLN A 365 -4.59 1.48 8.45
C GLN A 365 -5.72 1.10 9.40
N SER A 366 -5.39 0.79 10.64
CA SER A 366 -6.31 0.17 11.59
C SER A 366 -7.17 1.18 12.34
N ALA A 367 -6.66 2.40 12.56
CA ALA A 367 -7.33 3.44 13.33
C ALA A 367 -7.18 4.84 12.70
N LEU A 368 -8.11 5.72 13.06
CA LEU A 368 -8.12 7.12 12.67
C LEU A 368 -7.94 8.01 13.89
N TYR A 369 -7.26 9.13 13.71
CA TYR A 369 -7.06 10.17 14.72
C TYR A 369 -6.23 9.75 15.94
N ASP A 370 -5.50 8.63 15.83
CA ASP A 370 -4.61 8.13 16.88
C ASP A 370 -3.14 8.48 16.64
N GLY A 371 -2.82 9.25 15.59
CA GLY A 371 -1.43 9.60 15.26
C GLY A 371 -0.62 8.45 14.66
N ARG A 372 -1.28 7.37 14.22
CA ARG A 372 -0.63 6.23 13.57
C ARG A 372 -0.16 6.58 12.16
N SER A 373 0.96 6.00 11.75
CA SER A 373 1.50 6.15 10.39
C SER A 373 1.85 4.80 9.76
N LEU A 374 1.98 4.78 8.44
CA LEU A 374 2.30 3.58 7.66
C LEU A 374 3.74 3.70 7.19
N HIS A 375 4.61 2.83 7.65
CA HIS A 375 6.05 2.95 7.47
C HIS A 375 6.60 1.73 6.74
N ARG A 376 7.50 1.98 5.78
CA ARG A 376 8.21 0.94 5.04
C ARG A 376 9.24 0.26 5.95
N ARG A 377 9.43 -1.04 5.78
CA ARG A 377 10.38 -1.83 6.57
C ARG A 377 11.80 -1.47 6.14
N VAL A 378 12.72 -1.54 7.08
CA VAL A 378 14.16 -1.43 6.81
C VAL A 378 14.67 -2.79 6.38
N ASP A 379 15.44 -2.83 5.29
CA ASP A 379 16.27 -3.99 4.94
C ASP A 379 17.55 -3.86 5.77
N GLU A 380 17.57 -4.53 6.92
CA GLU A 380 18.67 -4.43 7.90
C GLU A 380 20.01 -4.93 7.35
N GLU A 381 19.98 -5.92 6.46
CA GLU A 381 21.20 -6.48 5.85
C GLU A 381 21.76 -5.53 4.80
N ALA A 382 20.91 -5.08 3.87
CA ALA A 382 21.32 -4.11 2.85
C ALA A 382 21.74 -2.77 3.47
N SER A 383 21.02 -2.31 4.50
CA SER A 383 21.40 -1.08 5.21
C SER A 383 22.79 -1.17 5.84
N LYS A 384 23.10 -2.32 6.45
CA LYS A 384 24.40 -2.56 7.06
C LYS A 384 25.52 -2.63 6.00
N GLU A 385 25.26 -3.22 4.84
CA GLU A 385 26.22 -3.29 3.74
C GLU A 385 26.45 -1.92 3.10
N ALA A 386 25.38 -1.17 2.85
CA ALA A 386 25.41 0.13 2.20
C ALA A 386 26.00 1.24 3.10
N GLY A 387 25.85 1.10 4.42
CA GLY A 387 26.28 2.11 5.39
C GLY A 387 25.33 3.30 5.53
N TYR A 388 24.15 3.20 4.93
CA TYR A 388 23.01 4.12 5.05
C TYR A 388 21.72 3.29 5.03
N GLU A 389 20.59 3.88 5.45
CA GLU A 389 19.31 3.18 5.48
C GLU A 389 18.89 2.74 4.07
N ILE A 390 18.52 1.47 3.93
CA ILE A 390 17.88 0.88 2.77
C ILE A 390 16.55 0.30 3.23
N LEU A 391 15.48 0.61 2.51
CA LEU A 391 14.14 0.14 2.81
C LEU A 391 13.75 -1.01 1.87
N GLU A 392 12.92 -1.90 2.39
CA GLU A 392 12.33 -2.99 1.63
C GLU A 392 11.42 -2.44 0.53
N ASP A 393 11.67 -2.88 -0.69
CA ASP A 393 10.85 -2.58 -1.86
C ASP A 393 10.72 -3.87 -2.67
N THR A 394 9.56 -4.50 -2.55
CA THR A 394 9.20 -5.70 -3.29
C THR A 394 7.97 -5.45 -4.15
N ASN A 395 7.61 -4.19 -4.41
CA ASN A 395 6.34 -3.78 -5.04
C ASN A 395 5.13 -4.49 -4.42
N ASN A 396 5.15 -4.68 -3.10
CA ASN A 396 4.10 -5.37 -2.37
C ASN A 396 3.97 -4.78 -0.95
N SER A 397 3.04 -3.85 -0.78
CA SER A 397 2.86 -3.15 0.50
C SER A 397 2.54 -4.07 1.68
N SER A 398 2.06 -5.29 1.45
CA SER A 398 1.82 -6.27 2.52
C SER A 398 3.13 -6.85 3.08
N ALA A 399 4.18 -6.92 2.27
CA ALA A 399 5.52 -7.29 2.70
C ALA A 399 6.29 -6.06 3.20
N ASP A 400 6.18 -4.96 2.45
CA ASP A 400 7.09 -3.82 2.57
C ASP A 400 6.70 -2.85 3.69
N PHE A 401 5.43 -2.81 4.12
CA PHE A 401 4.96 -1.83 5.10
C PHE A 401 4.41 -2.45 6.38
N TYR A 402 4.39 -1.63 7.44
CA TYR A 402 3.70 -1.88 8.68
C TYR A 402 3.12 -0.59 9.26
N GLU A 403 2.10 -0.71 10.10
CA GLU A 403 1.56 0.42 10.85
C GLU A 403 2.39 0.66 12.11
N ARG A 404 2.77 1.92 12.33
CA ARG A 404 3.40 2.42 13.55
C ARG A 404 2.36 3.11 14.42
N GLU A 405 2.51 2.96 15.73
CA GLU A 405 1.68 3.64 16.74
C GLU A 405 1.87 5.15 16.76
N GLN A 406 2.95 5.67 16.18
CA GLN A 406 3.32 7.07 16.21
C GLN A 406 4.06 7.50 14.94
N GLN A 407 3.80 8.72 14.49
CA GLN A 407 4.43 9.40 13.36
C GLN A 407 5.95 9.54 13.56
N SER A 408 6.76 9.40 12.51
CA SER A 408 8.21 9.67 12.63
C SER A 408 8.53 11.14 12.89
N LEU A 409 7.66 12.06 12.48
CA LEU A 409 7.87 13.51 12.61
C LEU A 409 7.25 14.10 13.89
N HIS A 410 6.85 13.25 14.84
CA HIS A 410 6.37 13.67 16.14
C HIS A 410 7.55 13.75 17.11
N GLU A 411 7.86 14.97 17.58
CA GLU A 411 8.99 15.30 18.46
C GLU A 411 8.59 15.34 19.94
#